data_AF-A0A031M7N4-F1
#
_entry.id   AF-A0A031M7N4-F1
#
_cell.length_a   1.000
_cell.length_b   1.000
_cell.length_c   1.000
_cell.angle_alpha   90.00
_cell.angle_beta   90.00
_cell.angle_gamma   90.00
#
_symmetry.space_group_name_H-M   'P 1'
#
loop_
_entity.id
_entity.type
_entity.pdbx_description
1 polymer ?
#
loop_
_entity_poly.entity_id
_entity_poly.type
_entity_poly.pdbx_seq_one_letter_code
_entity_poly.pdbx_strand_id
1 'polypeptide(L)'
;MAQELPYLQSYKNVGELFQKAKAAKVPEAFTQKFLAETIGLKASGDRPLINLLRLLGFLDSSGKPTPRYSALKNEKIAGIEIARGIRQAYQPLFDANENAQKLDGADLKGLVAQVSGADTGTTSKIVGTFKSLLKLADFESENQLAEDDESQSNDKENSQIDIKSQVDSRASSGSKDMRPEFHYNFQIHLPSNGSEETYANIFNAIRKVFK
;
A
#
# COMPACT_ATOMS: atom_id res chain seq x y z
N MET A 1 9.63 -23.02 -7.64
CA MET A 1 9.57 -23.30 -6.20
C MET A 1 8.14 -23.00 -5.76
N ALA A 2 7.57 -23.79 -4.84
CA ALA A 2 6.24 -23.52 -4.31
C ALA A 2 6.26 -22.19 -3.55
N GLN A 3 5.35 -21.28 -3.88
CA GLN A 3 5.32 -19.95 -3.26
C GLN A 3 4.29 -19.93 -2.13
N GLU A 4 4.68 -19.43 -0.97
CA GLU A 4 3.84 -19.45 0.23
C GLU A 4 2.79 -18.34 0.14
N LEU A 5 1.51 -18.74 0.02
CA LEU A 5 0.39 -17.81 -0.06
C LEU A 5 -0.33 -17.68 1.29
N PRO A 6 -0.71 -16.46 1.71
CA PRO A 6 -1.42 -16.26 2.96
C PRO A 6 -2.77 -16.97 2.99
N TYR A 7 -3.11 -17.61 4.11
CA TYR A 7 -4.43 -18.19 4.33
C TYR A 7 -4.83 -18.20 5.79
N LEU A 8 -6.14 -18.32 6.02
CA LEU A 8 -6.73 -18.50 7.33
C LEU A 8 -7.42 -19.87 7.42
N GLN A 9 -7.46 -20.43 8.63
CA GLN A 9 -8.27 -21.61 8.91
C GLN A 9 -9.77 -21.29 8.83
N SER A 10 -10.16 -20.07 9.21
CA SER A 10 -11.50 -19.52 9.07
C SER A 10 -11.42 -18.09 8.54
N TYR A 11 -12.09 -17.82 7.43
CA TYR A 11 -12.11 -16.51 6.76
C TYR A 11 -13.41 -15.73 6.99
N LYS A 12 -14.32 -16.26 7.81
CA LYS A 12 -15.64 -15.65 8.06
C LYS A 12 -15.56 -14.26 8.68
N ASN A 13 -14.55 -14.03 9.52
CA ASN A 13 -14.39 -12.81 10.31
C ASN A 13 -13.52 -11.75 9.60
N VAL A 14 -13.06 -12.01 8.37
CA VAL A 14 -12.25 -11.05 7.60
C VAL A 14 -13.04 -9.76 7.33
N GLY A 15 -14.30 -9.87 6.91
CA GLY A 15 -15.16 -8.71 6.69
C GLY A 15 -15.38 -7.89 7.96
N GLU A 16 -15.73 -8.56 9.05
CA GLU A 16 -15.96 -7.92 10.35
C GLU A 16 -14.69 -7.24 10.90
N LEU A 17 -13.52 -7.87 10.74
CA LEU A 17 -12.23 -7.30 11.11
C LEU A 17 -12.01 -5.94 10.45
N PHE A 18 -12.11 -5.88 9.12
CA PHE A 18 -11.87 -4.62 8.40
C PHE A 18 -12.94 -3.59 8.72
N GLN A 19 -14.22 -3.98 8.79
CA GLN A 19 -15.30 -3.06 9.16
C GLN A 19 -15.05 -2.39 10.52
N LYS A 20 -14.69 -3.19 11.54
CA LYS A 20 -14.40 -2.69 12.87
C LYS A 20 -13.07 -1.96 12.95
N ALA A 21 -12.07 -2.35 12.17
CA ALA A 21 -10.80 -1.62 12.08
C ALA A 21 -10.99 -0.20 11.50
N LYS A 22 -11.90 -0.01 10.53
CA LYS A 22 -12.29 1.31 10.01
C LYS A 22 -12.91 2.19 11.11
N ALA A 23 -13.81 1.61 11.90
CA ALA A 23 -14.53 2.32 12.97
C ALA A 23 -13.67 2.59 14.22
N ALA A 24 -12.76 1.67 14.55
CA ALA A 24 -11.94 1.77 15.76
C ALA A 24 -10.90 2.90 15.69
N LYS A 25 -10.46 3.37 16.86
CA LYS A 25 -9.28 4.25 16.94
C LYS A 25 -8.03 3.45 16.56
N VAL A 26 -7.10 4.08 15.85
CA VAL A 26 -5.80 3.46 15.52
C VAL A 26 -5.04 3.21 16.83
N PRO A 27 -4.70 1.96 17.14
CA PRO A 27 -3.93 1.65 18.35
C PRO A 27 -2.45 1.99 18.17
N GLU A 28 -1.70 2.08 19.27
CA GLU A 28 -0.23 2.13 19.20
C GLU A 28 0.36 0.79 18.71
N ALA A 29 -0.29 -0.32 19.06
CA ALA A 29 0.06 -1.66 18.59
C ALA A 29 -1.21 -2.52 18.45
N PHE A 30 -1.33 -3.22 17.33
CA PHE A 30 -2.42 -4.15 17.05
C PHE A 30 -2.12 -5.52 17.69
N THR A 31 -2.44 -5.64 18.97
CA THR A 31 -2.18 -6.84 19.77
C THR A 31 -3.38 -7.79 19.81
N GLN A 32 -3.18 -9.02 20.31
CA GLN A 32 -4.30 -9.95 20.57
C GLN A 32 -5.32 -9.37 21.54
N LYS A 33 -4.87 -8.56 22.51
CA LYS A 33 -5.75 -7.86 23.45
C LYS A 33 -6.62 -6.85 22.71
N PHE A 34 -6.04 -6.06 21.79
CA PHE A 34 -6.79 -5.12 20.97
C PHE A 34 -7.84 -5.81 20.08
N LEU A 35 -7.45 -6.93 19.45
CA LEU A 35 -8.35 -7.77 18.65
C LEU A 35 -9.55 -8.27 19.49
N ALA A 36 -9.30 -8.73 20.71
CA ALA A 36 -10.34 -9.26 21.59
C ALA A 36 -11.24 -8.18 22.23
N GLU A 37 -10.65 -7.08 22.70
CA GLU A 37 -11.36 -6.07 23.50
C GLU A 37 -11.96 -4.94 22.67
N THR A 38 -11.24 -4.44 21.65
CA THR A 38 -11.70 -3.31 20.83
C THR A 38 -12.39 -3.77 19.56
N ILE A 39 -11.78 -4.73 18.83
CA ILE A 39 -12.41 -5.31 17.64
C ILE A 39 -13.49 -6.34 18.05
N GLY A 40 -13.42 -6.92 19.24
CA GLY A 40 -14.43 -7.87 19.73
C GLY A 40 -14.32 -9.27 19.12
N LEU A 41 -13.22 -9.58 18.44
CA LEU A 41 -12.91 -10.90 17.90
C LEU A 41 -12.06 -11.68 18.93
N LYS A 42 -12.75 -12.46 19.76
CA LYS A 42 -12.16 -13.11 20.96
C LYS A 42 -11.76 -14.57 20.73
N ALA A 43 -12.14 -15.18 19.61
CA ALA A 43 -11.90 -16.61 19.42
C ALA A 43 -10.41 -16.88 19.16
N SER A 44 -9.93 -18.04 19.60
CA SER A 44 -8.54 -18.46 19.32
C SER A 44 -8.26 -18.53 17.81
N GLY A 45 -9.28 -18.88 17.02
CA GLY A 45 -9.23 -18.91 15.55
C GLY A 45 -9.12 -17.54 14.88
N ASP A 46 -9.30 -16.44 15.61
CA ASP A 46 -9.16 -15.07 15.09
C ASP A 46 -7.73 -14.54 15.21
N ARG A 47 -6.91 -15.13 16.08
CA ARG A 47 -5.51 -14.71 16.28
C ARG A 47 -4.69 -14.65 14.99
N PRO A 48 -4.84 -15.59 14.03
CA PRO A 48 -4.14 -15.53 12.74
C PRO A 48 -4.49 -14.29 11.88
N LEU A 49 -5.60 -13.60 12.15
CA LEU A 49 -5.96 -12.36 11.44
C LEU A 49 -4.90 -11.26 11.60
N ILE A 50 -4.21 -11.22 12.75
CA ILE A 50 -3.13 -10.26 12.99
C ILE A 50 -1.97 -10.54 12.03
N ASN A 51 -1.64 -11.80 11.82
CA ASN A 51 -0.59 -12.17 10.86
C ASN A 51 -1.01 -11.86 9.42
N LEU A 52 -2.29 -12.08 9.07
CA LEU A 52 -2.82 -11.70 7.77
C LEU A 52 -2.69 -10.18 7.52
N LEU A 53 -3.04 -9.34 8.51
CA LEU A 53 -2.87 -7.89 8.40
C LEU A 53 -1.39 -7.49 8.20
N ARG A 54 -0.46 -8.20 8.84
CA ARG A 54 0.98 -7.99 8.61
C ARG A 54 1.38 -8.35 7.18
N LEU A 55 0.97 -9.50 6.68
CA LEU A 55 1.27 -9.95 5.31
C LEU A 55 0.68 -9.01 4.24
N LEU A 56 -0.49 -8.43 4.51
CA LEU A 56 -1.13 -7.41 3.66
C LEU A 56 -0.50 -6.01 3.80
N GLY A 57 0.51 -5.82 4.67
CA GLY A 57 1.21 -4.55 4.86
C GLY A 57 0.44 -3.51 5.68
N PHE A 58 -0.63 -3.90 6.38
CA PHE A 58 -1.36 -3.03 7.30
C PHE A 58 -0.67 -2.91 8.66
N LEU A 59 0.11 -3.92 9.04
CA LEU A 59 0.91 -3.92 10.26
C LEU A 59 2.38 -4.12 9.91
N ASP A 60 3.26 -3.50 10.67
CA ASP A 60 4.70 -3.77 10.57
C ASP A 60 5.07 -5.10 11.25
N SER A 61 6.36 -5.44 11.23
CA SER A 61 6.91 -6.62 11.91
C SER A 61 6.67 -6.59 13.43
N SER A 62 6.62 -5.39 14.02
CA SER A 62 6.34 -5.15 15.44
C SER A 62 4.85 -5.15 15.80
N GLY A 63 3.96 -5.26 14.82
CA GLY A 63 2.50 -5.19 15.00
C GLY A 63 1.95 -3.77 15.13
N LYS A 64 2.70 -2.73 14.79
CA LYS A 64 2.21 -1.35 14.76
C LYS A 64 1.47 -1.06 13.44
N PRO A 65 0.38 -0.29 13.48
CA PRO A 65 -0.32 0.17 12.28
C PRO A 65 0.58 0.96 11.33
N THR A 66 0.56 0.60 10.05
CA THR A 66 1.27 1.32 8.99
C THR A 66 0.43 2.50 8.45
N PRO A 67 0.98 3.38 7.59
CA PRO A 67 0.19 4.39 6.89
C PRO A 67 -1.01 3.78 6.13
N ARG A 68 -0.82 2.59 5.54
CA ARG A 68 -1.88 1.80 4.88
C ARG A 68 -3.05 1.51 5.82
N TYR A 69 -2.79 1.15 7.08
CA TYR A 69 -3.85 0.94 8.07
C TYR A 69 -4.57 2.23 8.44
N SER A 70 -3.85 3.33 8.56
CA SER A 70 -4.46 4.63 8.86
C SER A 70 -5.38 5.09 7.73
N ALA A 71 -5.03 4.80 6.47
CA ALA A 71 -5.84 5.08 5.29
C ALA A 71 -7.18 4.32 5.26
N LEU A 72 -7.33 3.21 6.00
CA LEU A 72 -8.61 2.51 6.13
C LEU A 72 -9.72 3.40 6.73
N LYS A 73 -9.37 4.46 7.46
CA LYS A 73 -10.36 5.40 8.00
C LYS A 73 -11.08 6.21 6.94
N ASN A 74 -10.48 6.37 5.76
CA ASN A 74 -11.11 7.07 4.66
C ASN A 74 -11.83 6.04 3.79
N GLU A 75 -13.17 6.07 3.78
CA GLU A 75 -13.98 5.10 3.02
C GLU A 75 -13.66 5.08 1.53
N LYS A 76 -13.28 6.22 0.96
CA LYS A 76 -12.90 6.32 -0.47
C LYS A 76 -11.59 5.62 -0.79
N ILE A 77 -10.66 5.58 0.16
CA ILE A 77 -9.30 5.06 -0.04
C ILE A 77 -9.16 3.64 0.53
N ALA A 78 -10.00 3.27 1.49
CA ALA A 78 -9.90 1.99 2.18
C ALA A 78 -9.97 0.78 1.25
N GLY A 79 -10.86 0.80 0.26
CA GLY A 79 -10.97 -0.27 -0.74
C GLY A 79 -9.70 -0.42 -1.59
N ILE A 80 -9.12 0.71 -2.02
CA ILE A 80 -7.90 0.78 -2.81
C ILE A 80 -6.70 0.23 -2.01
N GLU A 81 -6.56 0.63 -0.74
CA GLU A 81 -5.45 0.17 0.09
C GLU A 81 -5.55 -1.32 0.46
N ILE A 82 -6.76 -1.87 0.53
CA ILE A 82 -6.99 -3.31 0.62
C ILE A 82 -6.58 -3.99 -0.68
N ALA A 83 -6.99 -3.47 -1.85
CA ALA A 83 -6.61 -4.02 -3.15
C ALA A 83 -5.08 -4.08 -3.34
N ARG A 84 -4.38 -2.97 -3.06
CA ARG A 84 -2.92 -2.88 -3.06
C ARG A 84 -2.27 -3.89 -2.11
N GLY A 85 -2.82 -4.04 -0.90
CA GLY A 85 -2.34 -5.04 0.07
C GLY A 85 -2.52 -6.48 -0.43
N ILE A 86 -3.64 -6.77 -1.10
CA ILE A 86 -3.89 -8.07 -1.73
C ILE A 86 -2.90 -8.33 -2.86
N ARG A 87 -2.67 -7.36 -3.77
CA ARG A 87 -1.67 -7.49 -4.85
C ARG A 87 -0.29 -7.80 -4.31
N GLN A 88 0.12 -7.13 -3.24
CA GLN A 88 1.40 -7.36 -2.60
C GLN A 88 1.49 -8.76 -1.95
N ALA A 89 0.50 -9.14 -1.15
CA ALA A 89 0.54 -10.40 -0.40
C ALA A 89 0.33 -11.65 -1.27
N TYR A 90 -0.39 -11.49 -2.39
CA TYR A 90 -0.68 -12.54 -3.36
C TYR A 90 0.00 -12.28 -4.70
N GLN A 91 1.08 -11.49 -4.73
CA GLN A 91 1.86 -11.18 -5.94
C GLN A 91 2.07 -12.41 -6.85
N PRO A 92 2.42 -13.60 -6.33
CA PRO A 92 2.64 -14.77 -7.17
C PRO A 92 1.42 -15.24 -7.97
N LEU A 93 0.20 -14.95 -7.49
CA LEU A 93 -1.04 -15.20 -8.24
C LEU A 93 -1.20 -14.19 -9.38
N PHE A 94 -0.86 -12.93 -9.14
CA PHE A 94 -0.94 -11.87 -10.15
C PHE A 94 0.17 -11.99 -11.21
N ASP A 95 1.37 -12.46 -10.82
CA ASP A 95 2.45 -12.78 -11.74
C ASP A 95 2.08 -13.92 -12.71
N ALA A 96 1.28 -14.88 -12.22
CA ALA A 96 0.77 -15.99 -13.04
C ALA A 96 -0.48 -15.61 -13.84
N ASN A 97 -1.29 -14.67 -13.33
CA ASN A 97 -2.47 -14.13 -14.01
C ASN A 97 -2.77 -12.71 -13.53
N GLU A 98 -2.55 -11.71 -14.39
CA GLU A 98 -2.75 -10.29 -14.09
C GLU A 98 -4.16 -9.95 -13.59
N ASN A 99 -5.15 -10.76 -13.98
CA ASN A 99 -6.56 -10.60 -13.61
C ASN A 99 -7.03 -11.69 -12.63
N ALA A 100 -6.15 -12.20 -11.76
CA ALA A 100 -6.49 -13.22 -10.75
C ALA A 100 -7.70 -12.86 -9.87
N GLN A 101 -7.95 -11.57 -9.63
CA GLN A 101 -9.11 -11.05 -8.91
C GLN A 101 -10.46 -11.28 -9.61
N LYS A 102 -10.47 -11.49 -10.94
CA LYS A 102 -11.69 -11.71 -11.75
C LYS A 102 -11.99 -13.19 -11.99
N LEU A 103 -11.10 -14.10 -11.59
CA LEU A 103 -11.26 -15.53 -11.83
C LEU A 103 -12.42 -16.12 -11.05
N ASP A 104 -13.03 -17.14 -11.64
CA ASP A 104 -14.13 -17.87 -11.01
C ASP A 104 -13.61 -18.80 -9.90
N GLY A 105 -14.50 -19.57 -9.26
CA GLY A 105 -14.09 -20.48 -8.18
C GLY A 105 -13.23 -21.67 -8.60
N ALA A 106 -13.41 -22.18 -9.82
CA ALA A 106 -12.70 -23.36 -10.30
C ALA A 106 -11.33 -22.99 -10.84
N ASP A 107 -11.27 -21.95 -11.66
CA ASP A 107 -10.05 -21.44 -12.28
C ASP A 107 -9.10 -20.86 -11.22
N LEU A 108 -9.62 -20.09 -10.27
CA LEU A 108 -8.82 -19.58 -9.17
C LEU A 108 -8.23 -20.71 -8.32
N LYS A 109 -8.97 -21.81 -8.12
CA LYS A 109 -8.48 -22.97 -7.39
C LYS A 109 -7.36 -23.67 -8.15
N GLY A 110 -7.49 -23.80 -9.47
CA GLY A 110 -6.44 -24.34 -10.34
C GLY A 110 -5.17 -23.47 -10.29
N LEU A 111 -5.32 -22.15 -10.42
CA LEU A 111 -4.22 -21.21 -10.34
C LEU A 111 -3.50 -21.26 -8.99
N VAL A 112 -4.24 -21.24 -7.88
CA VAL A 112 -3.67 -21.32 -6.53
C VAL A 112 -2.91 -22.64 -6.35
N ALA A 113 -3.48 -23.77 -6.77
CA ALA A 113 -2.81 -25.06 -6.67
C ALA A 113 -1.51 -25.10 -7.49
N GLN A 114 -1.51 -24.51 -8.69
CA GLN A 114 -0.34 -24.40 -9.54
C GLN A 114 0.77 -23.53 -8.91
N VAL A 115 0.40 -22.36 -8.36
CA VAL A 115 1.35 -21.39 -7.82
C VAL A 115 1.90 -21.83 -6.45
N SER A 116 1.03 -22.30 -5.56
CA SER A 116 1.41 -22.65 -4.19
C SER A 116 1.87 -24.10 -4.03
N GLY A 117 1.58 -24.98 -4.99
CA GLY A 117 1.86 -26.41 -4.89
C GLY A 117 1.22 -27.10 -3.67
N ALA A 118 0.18 -26.50 -3.09
CA ALA A 118 -0.42 -26.94 -1.83
C ALA A 118 -1.47 -28.04 -2.05
N ASP A 119 -1.81 -28.78 -1.00
CA ASP A 119 -2.88 -29.77 -1.04
C ASP A 119 -4.26 -29.13 -1.27
N THR A 120 -5.24 -29.95 -1.65
CA THR A 120 -6.61 -29.50 -1.94
C THR A 120 -7.27 -28.75 -0.77
N GLY A 121 -6.97 -29.15 0.47
CA GLY A 121 -7.51 -28.53 1.68
C GLY A 121 -6.93 -27.13 1.91
N THR A 122 -5.61 -27.00 1.81
CA THR A 122 -4.91 -25.70 1.95
C THR A 122 -5.28 -24.76 0.79
N THR A 123 -5.31 -25.27 -0.45
CA THR A 123 -5.77 -24.52 -1.63
C THR A 123 -7.16 -23.92 -1.40
N SER A 124 -8.10 -24.71 -0.85
CA SER A 124 -9.45 -24.23 -0.58
C SER A 124 -9.49 -23.12 0.48
N LYS A 125 -8.59 -23.15 1.47
CA LYS A 125 -8.45 -22.10 2.49
C LYS A 125 -7.83 -20.83 1.92
N ILE A 126 -6.82 -20.96 1.06
CA ILE A 126 -6.22 -19.83 0.34
C ILE A 126 -7.30 -19.14 -0.50
N VAL A 127 -8.01 -19.89 -1.34
CA VAL A 127 -9.10 -19.37 -2.19
C VAL A 127 -10.18 -18.68 -1.35
N GLY A 128 -10.60 -19.31 -0.23
CA GLY A 128 -11.61 -18.72 0.66
C GLY A 128 -11.15 -17.42 1.33
N THR A 129 -9.89 -17.36 1.74
CA THR A 129 -9.29 -16.15 2.32
C THR A 129 -9.19 -15.04 1.28
N PHE A 130 -8.64 -15.35 0.11
CA PHE A 130 -8.50 -14.42 -1.02
C PHE A 130 -9.84 -13.84 -1.44
N LYS A 131 -10.85 -14.69 -1.70
CA LYS A 131 -12.21 -14.22 -2.06
C LYS A 131 -12.85 -13.37 -0.98
N SER A 132 -12.59 -13.63 0.29
CA SER A 132 -13.12 -12.81 1.40
C SER A 132 -12.48 -11.43 1.42
N LEU A 133 -11.20 -11.31 1.05
CA LEU A 133 -10.50 -10.04 0.90
C LEU A 133 -10.96 -9.29 -0.36
N LEU A 134 -11.16 -9.98 -1.49
CA LEU A 134 -11.64 -9.37 -2.74
C LEU A 134 -12.97 -8.63 -2.56
N LYS A 135 -13.87 -9.15 -1.72
CA LYS A 135 -15.16 -8.51 -1.41
C LYS A 135 -15.05 -7.13 -0.75
N LEU A 136 -13.90 -6.84 -0.14
CA LEU A 136 -13.64 -5.60 0.59
C LEU A 136 -12.77 -4.62 -0.21
N ALA A 137 -12.17 -5.11 -1.28
CA ALA A 137 -11.18 -4.41 -2.07
C ALA A 137 -11.83 -3.70 -3.26
N ASP A 138 -11.27 -2.56 -3.62
CA ASP A 138 -11.63 -1.83 -4.83
C ASP A 138 -10.44 -1.86 -5.78
N PHE A 139 -10.45 -2.81 -6.71
CA PHE A 139 -9.42 -2.96 -7.74
C PHE A 139 -9.66 -2.05 -8.95
N GLU A 140 -10.88 -1.55 -9.14
CA GLU A 140 -11.19 -0.67 -10.28
C GLU A 140 -10.58 0.71 -10.04
N SER A 141 -10.85 1.30 -8.88
CA SER A 141 -10.27 2.60 -8.50
C SER A 141 -8.75 2.51 -8.28
N GLU A 142 -8.24 1.34 -7.87
CA GLU A 142 -6.81 1.12 -7.70
C GLU A 142 -6.05 1.12 -9.03
N ASN A 143 -6.62 0.49 -10.07
CA ASN A 143 -6.04 0.47 -11.40
C ASN A 143 -6.08 1.87 -12.04
N GLN A 144 -7.18 2.62 -11.84
CA GLN A 144 -7.30 4.00 -12.33
C GLN A 144 -6.26 4.93 -11.70
N LEU A 145 -6.01 4.80 -10.39
CA LEU A 145 -4.95 5.57 -9.73
C LEU A 145 -3.55 5.19 -10.21
N ALA A 146 -3.33 3.90 -10.55
CA ALA A 146 -2.07 3.46 -11.14
C ALA A 146 -1.89 4.00 -12.57
N GLU A 147 -2.97 4.06 -13.37
CA GLU A 147 -2.96 4.61 -14.73
C GLU A 147 -2.83 6.15 -14.74
N ASP A 148 -3.37 6.84 -13.74
CA ASP A 148 -3.20 8.28 -13.54
C ASP A 148 -1.78 8.64 -13.09
N ASP A 149 -1.17 7.80 -12.22
CA ASP A 149 0.26 7.89 -11.90
C ASP A 149 1.11 7.57 -13.14
N GLU A 150 0.79 6.52 -13.92
CA GLU A 150 1.52 6.16 -15.15
C GLU A 150 1.39 7.21 -16.27
N SER A 151 0.26 7.92 -16.35
CA SER A 151 0.08 9.06 -17.26
C SER A 151 0.92 10.29 -16.86
N GLN A 152 1.47 10.31 -15.64
CA GLN A 152 2.51 11.24 -15.20
C GLN A 152 3.90 10.60 -15.04
N SER A 153 4.04 9.29 -15.29
CA SER A 153 5.28 8.52 -15.07
C SER A 153 6.02 8.10 -16.33
N ASN A 154 5.69 8.65 -17.51
CA ASN A 154 6.63 8.61 -18.65
C ASN A 154 7.84 9.55 -18.47
N ASP A 155 7.96 10.22 -17.34
CA ASP A 155 9.23 10.78 -16.87
C ASP A 155 9.24 10.73 -15.34
N LYS A 156 9.68 9.61 -14.75
CA LYS A 156 10.56 9.56 -13.57
C LYS A 156 10.60 8.16 -12.99
N GLU A 157 11.63 7.44 -13.39
CA GLU A 157 12.32 6.56 -12.47
C GLU A 157 12.86 7.42 -11.31
N ASN A 158 12.60 6.92 -10.09
CA ASN A 158 13.24 7.31 -8.84
C ASN A 158 12.72 8.57 -8.14
N SER A 159 11.83 8.38 -7.16
CA SER A 159 11.95 9.06 -5.87
C SER A 159 11.20 8.33 -4.76
N GLN A 160 11.99 7.69 -3.92
CA GLN A 160 11.62 7.23 -2.59
C GLN A 160 11.32 8.41 -1.66
N ILE A 161 10.12 8.37 -1.06
CA ILE A 161 9.89 8.30 0.39
C ILE A 161 10.38 9.48 1.27
N ASP A 162 9.36 10.19 1.75
CA ASP A 162 9.07 10.52 3.15
C ASP A 162 9.83 11.61 3.95
N ILE A 163 8.99 12.50 4.46
CA ILE A 163 8.73 12.75 5.91
C ILE A 163 9.38 13.96 6.59
N LYS A 164 8.43 14.72 7.14
CA LYS A 164 8.39 15.49 8.39
C LYS A 164 8.97 16.89 8.45
N SER A 165 8.05 17.73 8.93
CA SER A 165 8.21 18.67 10.05
C SER A 165 9.09 19.88 9.78
N GLN A 166 8.82 21.04 10.34
CA GLN A 166 7.68 21.68 10.99
C GLN A 166 8.22 23.11 11.27
N VAL A 167 7.29 24.03 11.46
CA VAL A 167 7.37 25.27 12.26
C VAL A 167 8.17 26.50 11.80
N ASP A 168 7.38 27.58 11.75
CA ASP A 168 7.62 28.97 12.16
C ASP A 168 8.46 29.87 11.22
N SER A 169 7.95 31.01 10.73
CA SER A 169 7.25 32.04 11.52
C SER A 169 6.69 33.20 10.66
N ARG A 170 5.72 33.88 11.28
CA ARG A 170 5.28 35.29 11.13
C ARG A 170 4.26 35.66 10.04
N ALA A 171 3.06 35.93 10.56
CA ALA A 171 2.00 36.70 9.93
C ALA A 171 2.37 38.19 9.83
N SER A 172 2.02 38.79 8.69
CA SER A 172 1.55 40.17 8.61
C SER A 172 0.49 40.30 7.52
N SER A 173 -0.63 40.89 7.92
CA SER A 173 -1.85 41.19 7.16
C SER A 173 -1.62 41.95 5.85
N GLY A 174 -2.33 41.54 4.79
CA GLY A 174 -2.42 42.24 3.51
C GLY A 174 -3.21 41.41 2.50
N SER A 175 -4.48 41.76 2.28
CA SER A 175 -5.39 41.02 1.40
C SER A 175 -5.01 41.11 -0.08
N LYS A 176 -4.94 39.93 -0.72
CA LYS A 176 -5.26 39.66 -2.13
C LYS A 176 -4.23 40.10 -3.19
N ASP A 177 -3.21 39.27 -3.36
CA ASP A 177 -2.87 38.64 -4.64
C ASP A 177 -1.81 37.55 -4.34
N MET A 178 -2.26 36.32 -4.17
CA MET A 178 -1.38 35.19 -3.87
C MET A 178 -0.68 34.78 -5.17
N ARG A 179 0.40 35.48 -5.52
CA ARG A 179 1.34 34.98 -6.51
C ARG A 179 2.09 33.82 -5.86
N PRO A 180 2.02 32.59 -6.40
CA PRO A 180 2.79 31.49 -5.84
C PRO A 180 4.28 31.77 -6.10
N GLU A 181 5.01 32.16 -5.05
CA GLU A 181 6.47 32.23 -5.08
C GLU A 181 7.04 30.84 -4.84
N PHE A 182 7.50 30.20 -5.91
CA PHE A 182 8.15 28.90 -5.83
C PHE A 182 9.63 29.08 -5.47
N HIS A 183 9.98 28.68 -4.25
CA HIS A 183 11.36 28.65 -3.78
C HIS A 183 11.93 27.25 -4.00
N TYR A 184 12.95 27.13 -4.85
CA TYR A 184 13.62 25.87 -5.11
C TYR A 184 15.04 25.90 -4.52
N ASN A 185 15.38 24.88 -3.74
CA ASN A 185 16.74 24.66 -3.24
C ASN A 185 17.30 23.40 -3.91
N PHE A 186 18.41 23.54 -4.63
CA PHE A 186 19.07 22.43 -5.31
C PHE A 186 20.45 22.20 -4.70
N GLN A 187 20.76 20.96 -4.39
CA GLN A 187 22.09 20.54 -3.97
C GLN A 187 22.67 19.64 -5.06
N ILE A 188 23.71 20.12 -5.72
CA ILE A 188 24.30 19.46 -6.89
C ILE A 188 25.64 18.87 -6.46
N HIS A 189 25.77 17.55 -6.62
CA HIS A 189 27.05 16.88 -6.46
C HIS A 189 27.84 17.00 -7.75
N LEU A 190 28.90 17.82 -7.70
CA LEU A 190 29.81 17.97 -8.83
C LEU A 190 30.66 16.72 -8.98
N PRO A 191 30.76 16.12 -10.18
CA PRO A 191 31.62 14.97 -10.41
C PRO A 191 33.08 15.37 -10.20
N SER A 192 33.84 14.59 -9.42
CA SER A 192 35.25 14.91 -9.07
C SER A 192 36.21 14.87 -10.26
N ASN A 193 35.80 14.30 -11.39
CA ASN A 193 36.55 14.20 -12.64
C ASN A 193 36.00 15.11 -13.76
N GLY A 194 35.17 16.11 -13.44
CA GLY A 194 34.61 17.04 -14.41
C GLY A 194 35.58 18.15 -14.85
N SER A 195 35.54 18.51 -16.13
CA SER A 195 36.21 19.70 -16.67
C SER A 195 35.42 20.99 -16.39
N GLU A 196 36.08 22.15 -16.47
CA GLU A 196 35.45 23.47 -16.30
C GLU A 196 34.24 23.67 -17.23
N GLU A 197 34.35 23.21 -18.47
CA GLU A 197 33.28 23.25 -19.47
C GLU A 197 32.08 22.41 -19.06
N THR A 198 32.30 21.25 -18.43
CA THR A 198 31.23 20.39 -17.91
C THR A 198 30.43 21.10 -16.82
N TYR A 199 31.10 21.79 -15.88
CA TYR A 199 30.42 22.54 -14.83
C TYR A 199 29.63 23.73 -15.39
N ALA A 200 30.22 24.47 -16.33
CA ALA A 200 29.53 25.57 -17.00
C ALA A 200 28.26 25.10 -17.72
N ASN A 201 28.31 23.94 -18.38
CA ASN A 201 27.16 23.35 -19.06
C ASN A 201 26.04 22.95 -18.07
N ILE A 202 26.39 22.43 -16.89
CA ILE A 202 25.40 22.10 -15.85
C ILE A 202 24.66 23.35 -15.38
N PHE A 203 25.37 24.44 -15.06
CA PHE A 203 24.73 25.69 -14.61
C PHE A 203 23.95 26.39 -15.74
N ASN A 204 24.44 26.34 -16.98
CA ASN A 204 23.72 26.88 -18.14
C ASN A 204 22.42 26.11 -18.42
N ALA A 205 22.43 24.78 -18.26
CA ALA A 205 21.24 23.95 -18.37
C ALA A 205 20.20 24.33 -17.32
N ILE A 206 20.61 24.49 -16.06
CA ILE A 206 19.72 24.93 -14.96
C ILE A 206 19.13 26.30 -15.28
N ARG A 207 19.96 27.27 -15.66
CA ARG A 207 19.50 28.63 -16.02
C ARG A 207 18.46 28.63 -17.15
N LYS A 208 18.57 27.70 -18.11
CA LYS A 208 17.64 27.60 -19.24
C LYS A 208 16.26 27.07 -18.81
N VAL A 209 16.21 26.24 -17.77
CA VAL A 209 14.97 25.64 -17.25
C VAL A 209 14.14 26.63 -16.43
N PHE A 210 14.78 27.57 -15.73
CA PHE A 210 14.13 28.51 -14.80
C PHE A 210 13.93 29.93 -15.38
N LYS A 211 13.64 30.05 -16.67
CA LYS A 211 13.41 31.33 -17.35
C LYS A 211 11.95 31.75 -17.38
#